data_AF-R1GFR7-F1
#
_entry.id   AF-R1GFR7-F1
#
_cell.length_a   1.000
_cell.length_b   1.000
_cell.length_c   1.000
_cell.angle_alpha   90.00
_cell.angle_beta   90.00
_cell.angle_gamma   90.00
#
_symmetry.space_group_name_H-M   'P 1'
#
loop_
_entity.id
_entity.type
_entity.pdbx_description
1 polymer ?
#
loop_
_entity_poly.entity_id
_entity_poly.type
_entity_poly.pdbx_seq_one_letter_code
_entity_poly.pdbx_strand_id
1 'polypeptide(L)'
;MASTQGVPAAAPGARKYGAFQNEIYFKGMMHNVFPAVTTDPNKLEAQAEKGMSARSYAYIAGGAGERATMDANRAAFRAWKLIPRMLVPNTNRDLKVKLFGEEYETPLLFSPVGVQSLFHAEKETGVAEIAAEIGVPYILSTAASSTIEEVAKASGAGKRWFQLYWPHDDEVTVSVREQIELLRKNWDGPIILKGIQHPADALKAVEAGVQGIIVSNHGGRQLDGAIGSLTMLPEVVDAVGDKLTVLFDSGTRTGVDIIKALSLGAKAVCIGRPWVYGLGIAGNGEAYPGASVSDLIT
;
A
#
# COMPACT_ATOMS: atom_id res chain seq x y z
N MET A 1 36.65 6.82 27.39
CA MET A 1 35.26 6.96 27.89
C MET A 1 34.46 7.61 26.77
N ALA A 2 33.69 6.83 26.01
CA ALA A 2 32.82 7.38 24.98
C ALA A 2 31.61 8.01 25.69
N SER A 3 31.36 9.29 25.43
CA SER A 3 30.24 10.02 25.99
C SER A 3 28.94 9.32 25.58
N THR A 4 28.15 8.92 26.56
CA THR A 4 26.74 8.58 26.40
C THR A 4 26.00 9.87 26.05
N GLN A 5 26.08 10.31 24.79
CA GLN A 5 25.09 11.25 24.27
C GLN A 5 23.74 10.54 24.34
N GLY A 6 22.91 10.99 25.27
CA GLY A 6 21.58 10.44 25.51
C GLY A 6 20.80 10.41 24.21
N VAL A 7 20.16 9.27 23.93
CA VAL A 7 19.19 9.15 22.84
C VAL A 7 18.12 10.22 23.08
N PRO A 8 17.90 11.16 22.16
CA PRO A 8 16.91 12.20 22.37
C PRO A 8 15.53 11.56 22.56
N ALA A 9 14.79 12.06 23.56
CA ALA A 9 13.42 11.64 23.79
C ALA A 9 12.59 11.88 22.52
N ALA A 10 11.67 10.96 22.21
CA ALA A 10 10.75 11.13 21.09
C ALA A 10 9.99 12.45 21.22
N ALA A 11 9.83 13.19 20.13
CA ALA A 11 9.02 14.39 20.11
C ALA A 11 7.59 14.09 20.63
N PRO A 12 7.02 14.94 21.50
CA PRO A 12 5.63 14.81 21.92
C PRO A 12 4.71 14.77 20.69
N GLY A 13 3.88 13.74 20.57
CA GLY A 13 2.91 13.58 19.47
C GLY A 13 3.33 12.63 18.34
N ALA A 14 4.56 12.09 18.31
CA ALA A 14 4.94 11.09 17.32
C ALA A 14 4.11 9.79 17.48
N ARG A 15 3.39 9.39 16.43
CA ARG A 15 2.55 8.17 16.43
C ARG A 15 3.43 6.94 16.63
N LYS A 16 3.30 6.30 17.80
CA LYS A 16 3.99 5.04 18.09
C LYS A 16 3.17 3.90 17.52
N TYR A 17 3.40 3.52 16.27
CA TYR A 17 2.66 2.42 15.61
C TYR A 17 2.66 1.12 16.44
N GLY A 18 3.78 0.79 17.08
CA GLY A 18 3.86 -0.37 17.96
C GLY A 18 3.06 -0.27 19.27
N ALA A 19 2.53 0.90 19.63
CA ALA A 19 1.69 1.07 20.82
C ALA A 19 0.25 0.58 20.61
N PHE A 20 -0.19 0.38 19.35
CA PHE A 20 -1.53 -0.13 19.04
C PHE A 20 -1.80 -1.49 19.69
N GLN A 21 -0.78 -2.35 19.79
CA GLN A 21 -0.91 -3.63 20.49
C GLN A 21 -1.30 -3.48 21.97
N ASN A 22 -0.88 -2.39 22.63
CA ASN A 22 -1.19 -2.16 24.04
C ASN A 22 -2.67 -1.86 24.23
N GLU A 23 -3.27 -1.17 23.25
CA GLU A 23 -4.71 -0.92 23.23
C GLU A 23 -5.50 -2.22 23.11
N ILE A 24 -5.08 -3.12 22.20
CA ILE A 24 -5.68 -4.45 22.04
C ILE A 24 -5.59 -5.24 23.35
N TYR A 25 -4.41 -5.32 23.96
CA TYR A 25 -4.23 -6.03 25.23
C TYR A 25 -5.07 -5.43 26.35
N PHE A 26 -5.09 -4.10 26.47
CA PHE A 26 -5.85 -3.42 27.49
C PHE A 26 -7.36 -3.67 27.34
N LYS A 27 -7.91 -3.51 26.14
CA LYS A 27 -9.31 -3.80 25.81
C LYS A 27 -9.68 -5.25 26.14
N GLY A 28 -8.83 -6.21 25.76
CA GLY A 28 -9.05 -7.63 26.06
C GLY A 28 -9.02 -7.96 27.55
N MET A 29 -8.02 -7.44 28.27
CA MET A 29 -7.84 -7.74 29.71
C MET A 29 -8.86 -7.03 30.61
N MET A 30 -9.13 -5.75 30.36
CA MET A 30 -9.94 -4.91 31.26
C MET A 30 -11.41 -4.90 30.91
N HIS A 31 -11.74 -5.10 29.63
CA HIS A 31 -13.10 -4.95 29.13
C HIS A 31 -13.62 -6.20 28.42
N ASN A 32 -12.82 -7.27 28.30
CA ASN A 32 -13.17 -8.49 27.57
C ASN A 32 -13.61 -8.19 26.12
N VAL A 33 -13.03 -7.16 25.50
CA VAL A 33 -13.28 -6.75 24.12
C VAL A 33 -12.13 -7.25 23.24
N PHE A 34 -12.45 -8.03 22.21
CA PHE A 34 -11.48 -8.61 21.29
C PHE A 34 -11.52 -7.91 19.93
N PRO A 35 -10.40 -7.88 19.18
CA PRO A 35 -10.37 -7.33 17.82
C PRO A 35 -11.37 -8.03 16.91
N ALA A 36 -12.11 -7.25 16.11
CA ALA A 36 -13.04 -7.79 15.13
C ALA A 36 -12.31 -8.47 13.96
N VAL A 37 -11.13 -7.96 13.57
CA VAL A 37 -10.23 -8.60 12.61
C VAL A 37 -9.18 -9.44 13.33
N THR A 38 -8.86 -10.59 12.77
CA THR A 38 -7.78 -11.44 13.26
C THR A 38 -6.43 -10.71 13.26
N THR A 39 -5.67 -10.85 14.34
CA THR A 39 -4.29 -10.37 14.44
C THR A 39 -3.28 -11.32 13.79
N ASP A 40 -3.74 -12.47 13.26
CA ASP A 40 -2.91 -13.41 12.50
C ASP A 40 -3.01 -13.09 11.00
N PRO A 41 -1.94 -12.55 10.38
CA PRO A 41 -1.98 -12.14 8.99
C PRO A 41 -2.23 -13.29 8.01
N ASN A 42 -2.06 -14.55 8.43
CA ASN A 42 -2.35 -15.72 7.59
C ASN A 42 -3.83 -16.13 7.62
N LYS A 43 -4.62 -15.58 8.56
CA LYS A 43 -6.05 -15.89 8.71
C LYS A 43 -6.95 -14.81 8.14
N LEU A 44 -6.42 -13.63 7.84
CA LEU A 44 -7.19 -12.48 7.35
C LEU A 44 -8.01 -12.81 6.09
N GLU A 45 -7.37 -13.45 5.11
CA GLU A 45 -8.03 -13.83 3.86
C GLU A 45 -9.16 -14.85 4.08
N ALA A 46 -8.92 -15.86 4.92
CA ALA A 46 -9.94 -16.85 5.27
C ALA A 46 -11.08 -16.26 6.10
N GLN A 47 -10.80 -15.24 6.93
CA GLN A 47 -11.85 -14.51 7.65
C GLN A 47 -12.68 -13.67 6.67
N ALA A 48 -12.05 -13.00 5.71
CA ALA A 48 -12.73 -12.25 4.67
C ALA A 48 -13.58 -13.15 3.76
N GLU A 49 -13.09 -14.33 3.38
CA GLU A 49 -13.87 -15.31 2.60
C GLU A 49 -15.20 -15.67 3.27
N LYS A 50 -15.19 -15.84 4.60
CA LYS A 50 -16.41 -16.11 5.38
C LYS A 50 -17.31 -14.89 5.54
N GLY A 51 -16.72 -13.70 5.56
CA GLY A 51 -17.42 -12.43 5.73
C GLY A 51 -18.05 -11.91 4.44
N MET A 52 -17.52 -12.25 3.27
CA MET A 52 -17.89 -11.63 2.00
C MET A 52 -18.83 -12.49 1.15
N SER A 53 -19.52 -11.86 0.19
CA SER A 53 -20.18 -12.61 -0.88
C SER A 53 -19.14 -13.34 -1.74
N ALA A 54 -19.53 -14.49 -2.31
CA ALA A 54 -18.65 -15.27 -3.19
C ALA A 54 -18.11 -14.43 -4.38
N ARG A 55 -18.95 -13.54 -4.94
CA ARG A 55 -18.55 -12.64 -6.03
C ARG A 55 -17.49 -11.63 -5.57
N SER A 56 -17.72 -11.00 -4.42
CA SER A 56 -16.83 -9.98 -3.85
C SER A 56 -15.48 -10.61 -3.50
N TYR A 57 -15.49 -11.76 -2.84
CA TYR A 57 -14.27 -12.49 -2.49
C TYR A 57 -13.50 -12.93 -3.73
N ALA A 58 -14.16 -13.58 -4.70
CA ALA A 58 -13.51 -14.04 -5.92
C ALA A 58 -12.84 -12.89 -6.70
N TYR A 59 -13.46 -11.71 -6.71
CA TYR A 59 -12.89 -10.53 -7.36
C TYR A 59 -11.57 -10.08 -6.72
N ILE A 60 -11.44 -10.12 -5.38
CA ILE A 60 -10.23 -9.69 -4.66
C ILE A 60 -9.17 -10.79 -4.64
N ALA A 61 -9.55 -12.01 -4.23
CA ALA A 61 -8.65 -13.14 -4.05
C ALA A 61 -8.11 -13.66 -5.39
N GLY A 62 -8.84 -13.43 -6.49
CA GLY A 62 -8.45 -13.85 -7.84
C GLY A 62 -7.08 -13.31 -8.28
N GLY A 63 -6.43 -14.11 -9.13
CA GLY A 63 -5.20 -13.80 -9.86
C GLY A 63 -5.33 -14.24 -11.31
N ALA A 64 -4.34 -13.89 -12.12
CA ALA A 64 -4.28 -14.38 -13.50
C ALA A 64 -3.86 -15.86 -13.53
N GLY A 65 -4.36 -16.61 -14.51
CA GLY A 65 -3.94 -17.98 -14.79
C GLY A 65 -4.04 -18.93 -13.58
N GLU A 66 -2.99 -19.72 -13.41
CA GLU A 66 -2.79 -20.68 -12.31
C GLU A 66 -2.41 -19.97 -11.00
N ARG A 67 -2.23 -18.64 -11.02
CA ARG A 67 -1.80 -17.79 -9.90
C ARG A 67 -0.34 -18.03 -9.49
N ALA A 68 0.47 -18.62 -10.37
CA ALA A 68 1.89 -18.86 -10.13
C ALA A 68 2.65 -17.55 -9.79
N THR A 69 2.31 -16.43 -10.43
CA THR A 69 2.90 -15.12 -10.11
C THR A 69 2.53 -14.64 -8.70
N MET A 70 1.32 -14.97 -8.20
CA MET A 70 0.92 -14.64 -6.83
C MET A 70 1.76 -15.41 -5.79
N ASP A 71 2.00 -16.69 -6.06
CA ASP A 71 2.87 -17.51 -5.22
C ASP A 71 4.32 -17.03 -5.27
N ALA A 72 4.82 -16.68 -6.46
CA ALA A 72 6.14 -16.09 -6.66
C ALA A 72 6.30 -14.78 -5.86
N ASN A 73 5.29 -13.91 -5.85
CA ASN A 73 5.28 -12.71 -5.02
C ASN A 73 5.48 -13.01 -3.53
N ARG A 74 4.81 -14.04 -3.00
CA ARG A 74 4.98 -14.44 -1.59
C ARG A 74 6.30 -15.16 -1.33
N ALA A 75 6.76 -15.96 -2.28
CA ALA A 75 8.05 -16.65 -2.19
C ALA A 75 9.23 -15.66 -2.14
N ALA A 76 9.18 -14.57 -2.91
CA ALA A 76 10.22 -13.55 -2.93
C ALA A 76 10.47 -12.93 -1.55
N PHE A 77 9.42 -12.61 -0.78
CA PHE A 77 9.58 -12.14 0.60
C PHE A 77 10.24 -13.18 1.51
N ARG A 78 9.92 -14.48 1.31
CA ARG A 78 10.49 -15.57 2.10
C ARG A 78 11.96 -15.79 1.80
N ALA A 79 12.47 -15.44 0.62
CA ALA A 79 13.88 -15.55 0.28
C ALA A 79 14.76 -14.67 1.20
N TRP A 80 14.33 -13.43 1.44
CA TRP A 80 15.06 -12.47 2.27
C TRP A 80 14.91 -12.69 3.78
N LYS A 81 15.99 -12.46 4.53
CA LYS A 81 16.05 -12.55 6.01
C LYS A 81 16.55 -11.24 6.59
N LEU A 82 16.00 -10.85 7.74
CA LEU A 82 16.50 -9.73 8.53
C LEU A 82 17.52 -10.26 9.53
N ILE A 83 18.64 -9.56 9.67
CA ILE A 83 19.65 -9.88 10.68
C ILE A 83 19.34 -9.04 11.93
N PRO A 84 18.98 -9.64 13.07
CA PRO A 84 18.76 -8.90 14.31
C PRO A 84 20.03 -8.18 14.75
N ARG A 85 19.90 -6.89 15.09
CA ARG A 85 21.01 -6.07 15.59
C ARG A 85 20.82 -5.83 17.08
N MET A 86 21.67 -6.44 17.89
CA MET A 86 21.63 -6.31 19.35
C MET A 86 22.37 -5.06 19.81
N LEU A 87 22.01 -4.56 21.01
CA LEU A 87 22.62 -3.40 21.66
C LEU A 87 22.51 -2.08 20.85
N VAL A 88 21.49 -1.99 19.99
CA VAL A 88 21.15 -0.77 19.26
C VAL A 88 19.95 -0.11 19.93
N PRO A 89 20.09 1.11 20.50
CA PRO A 89 18.95 1.84 21.03
C PRO A 89 17.92 2.13 19.94
N ASN A 90 16.69 1.63 20.11
CA ASN A 90 15.62 1.71 19.11
C ASN A 90 14.27 2.14 19.72
N THR A 91 14.32 2.73 20.92
CA THR A 91 13.14 3.13 21.69
C THR A 91 12.27 4.12 20.92
N ASN A 92 12.92 5.03 20.19
CA ASN A 92 12.29 5.94 19.25
C ASN A 92 12.51 5.46 17.81
N ARG A 93 11.44 5.37 17.02
CA ARG A 93 11.46 4.96 15.62
C ARG A 93 10.83 6.07 14.81
N ASP A 94 11.61 6.65 13.90
CA ASP A 94 11.11 7.61 12.93
C ASP A 94 10.76 6.86 11.64
N LEU A 95 9.47 6.90 11.27
CA LEU A 95 8.95 6.31 10.05
C LEU A 95 8.59 7.38 9.01
N LYS A 96 8.93 8.65 9.26
CA LYS A 96 8.66 9.70 8.30
C LYS A 96 9.42 9.46 7.00
N VAL A 97 8.79 9.80 5.89
CA VAL A 97 9.42 9.76 4.57
C VAL A 97 9.08 11.01 3.79
N LYS A 98 10.03 11.50 3.01
CA LYS A 98 9.78 12.56 2.04
C LYS A 98 9.57 11.94 0.66
N LEU A 99 8.39 12.15 0.08
CA LEU A 99 8.07 11.73 -1.28
C LEU A 99 7.70 12.98 -2.10
N PHE A 100 8.36 13.18 -3.23
CA PHE A 100 8.02 14.24 -4.20
C PHE A 100 7.91 15.65 -3.61
N GLY A 101 8.75 15.97 -2.62
CA GLY A 101 8.77 17.28 -1.98
C GLY A 101 7.93 17.39 -0.71
N GLU A 102 7.10 16.40 -0.42
CA GLU A 102 6.18 16.39 0.73
C GLU A 102 6.60 15.37 1.80
N GLU A 103 6.43 15.72 3.07
CA GLU A 103 6.69 14.82 4.21
C GLU A 103 5.42 14.03 4.58
N TYR A 104 5.60 12.74 4.82
CA TYR A 104 4.58 11.77 5.20
C TYR A 104 4.97 11.12 6.52
N GLU A 105 4.00 10.85 7.40
CA GLU A 105 4.23 10.25 8.74
C GLU A 105 4.56 8.75 8.72
N THR A 106 4.43 8.10 7.56
CA THR A 106 4.67 6.68 7.35
C THR A 106 5.11 6.41 5.90
N PRO A 107 5.89 5.36 5.63
CA PRO A 107 6.24 4.97 4.27
C PRO A 107 5.20 4.02 3.66
N LEU A 108 3.94 4.14 4.07
CA LEU A 108 2.84 3.29 3.61
C LEU A 108 1.84 4.11 2.82
N LEU A 109 1.26 3.51 1.79
CA LEU A 109 0.16 4.07 1.01
C LEU A 109 -0.90 3.00 0.78
N PHE A 110 -2.16 3.40 0.64
CA PHE A 110 -3.18 2.50 0.09
C PHE A 110 -2.94 2.34 -1.41
N SER A 111 -2.80 1.10 -1.88
CA SER A 111 -2.74 0.82 -3.32
C SER A 111 -4.07 1.17 -3.99
N PRO A 112 -4.04 1.63 -5.25
CA PRO A 112 -5.26 1.90 -5.99
C PRO A 112 -6.02 0.60 -6.26
N VAL A 113 -7.20 0.48 -5.68
CA VAL A 113 -8.16 -0.62 -5.91
C VAL A 113 -9.50 0.01 -6.22
N GLY A 114 -10.02 -0.24 -7.42
CA GLY A 114 -11.33 0.25 -7.85
C GLY A 114 -12.49 -0.66 -7.44
N VAL A 115 -13.68 -0.26 -7.87
CA VAL A 115 -14.94 -1.03 -7.75
C VAL A 115 -15.29 -1.43 -6.30
N GLN A 116 -15.00 -0.55 -5.32
CA GLN A 116 -15.14 -0.91 -3.90
C GLN A 116 -16.59 -1.05 -3.43
N SER A 117 -17.57 -0.63 -4.23
CA SER A 117 -18.99 -0.96 -4.03
C SER A 117 -19.29 -2.45 -4.02
N LEU A 118 -18.40 -3.29 -4.58
CA LEU A 118 -18.51 -4.74 -4.45
C LEU A 118 -18.16 -5.23 -3.03
N PHE A 119 -17.43 -4.45 -2.23
CA PHE A 119 -16.89 -4.89 -0.95
C PHE A 119 -17.63 -4.29 0.24
N HIS A 120 -18.03 -3.02 0.14
CA HIS A 120 -18.70 -2.29 1.22
C HIS A 120 -19.61 -1.20 0.67
N ALA A 121 -20.67 -0.86 1.42
CA ALA A 121 -21.60 0.20 1.06
C ALA A 121 -20.95 1.60 1.03
N GLU A 122 -19.94 1.83 1.86
CA GLU A 122 -19.17 3.09 1.94
C GLU A 122 -18.07 3.24 0.88
N LYS A 123 -17.73 2.14 0.17
CA LYS A 123 -16.85 2.14 -1.01
C LYS A 123 -15.53 2.91 -0.78
N GLU A 124 -15.09 3.67 -1.79
CA GLU A 124 -13.89 4.50 -1.72
C GLU A 124 -14.00 5.67 -0.72
N THR A 125 -15.20 6.18 -0.43
CA THR A 125 -15.37 7.33 0.48
C THR A 125 -15.04 6.97 1.93
N GLY A 126 -15.50 5.83 2.44
CA GLY A 126 -15.17 5.38 3.80
C GLY A 126 -13.67 5.09 3.97
N VAL A 127 -13.05 4.47 2.95
CA VAL A 127 -11.59 4.22 2.97
C VAL A 127 -10.80 5.54 2.96
N ALA A 128 -11.26 6.54 2.20
CA ALA A 128 -10.60 7.85 2.14
C ALA A 128 -10.69 8.62 3.46
N GLU A 129 -11.81 8.53 4.17
CA GLU A 129 -11.98 9.10 5.52
C GLU A 129 -11.01 8.45 6.52
N ILE A 130 -10.93 7.12 6.52
CA ILE A 130 -10.02 6.37 7.39
C ILE A 130 -8.57 6.70 7.06
N ALA A 131 -8.21 6.70 5.78
CA ALA A 131 -6.87 7.05 5.33
C ALA A 131 -6.43 8.43 5.86
N ALA A 132 -7.35 9.40 5.87
CA ALA A 132 -7.12 10.72 6.45
C ALA A 132 -6.97 10.66 7.98
N GLU A 133 -7.84 9.94 8.68
CA GLU A 133 -7.78 9.73 10.13
C GLU A 133 -6.44 9.09 10.57
N ILE A 134 -5.97 8.10 9.80
CA ILE A 134 -4.79 7.31 10.15
C ILE A 134 -3.49 7.93 9.61
N GLY A 135 -3.60 8.99 8.81
CA GLY A 135 -2.46 9.71 8.24
C GLY A 135 -1.71 8.92 7.17
N VAL A 136 -2.38 7.99 6.49
CA VAL A 136 -1.81 7.15 5.43
C VAL A 136 -2.38 7.61 4.09
N PRO A 137 -1.56 7.98 3.08
CA PRO A 137 -2.06 8.46 1.80
C PRO A 137 -2.96 7.46 1.09
N TYR A 138 -4.07 7.97 0.56
CA TYR A 138 -4.99 7.19 -0.28
C TYR A 138 -4.74 7.44 -1.76
N ILE A 139 -4.57 6.37 -2.54
CA ILE A 139 -4.47 6.42 -4.01
C ILE A 139 -5.82 6.02 -4.60
N LEU A 140 -6.58 6.98 -5.11
CA LEU A 140 -7.84 6.72 -5.79
C LEU A 140 -7.60 6.12 -7.19
N SER A 141 -8.29 5.03 -7.53
CA SER A 141 -8.26 4.46 -8.88
C SER A 141 -9.25 5.15 -9.82
N THR A 142 -8.91 5.24 -11.11
CA THR A 142 -9.85 5.61 -12.18
C THR A 142 -11.09 4.70 -12.21
N ALA A 143 -10.94 3.42 -11.83
CA ALA A 143 -12.04 2.45 -11.81
C ALA A 143 -12.87 2.49 -10.50
N ALA A 144 -12.86 3.61 -9.78
CA ALA A 144 -13.62 3.78 -8.53
C ALA A 144 -15.14 3.74 -8.77
N SER A 145 -15.88 3.33 -7.73
CA SER A 145 -17.36 3.40 -7.73
C SER A 145 -17.91 4.76 -7.31
N SER A 146 -17.10 5.56 -6.61
CA SER A 146 -17.38 6.95 -6.24
C SER A 146 -16.64 7.94 -7.16
N THR A 147 -17.16 9.15 -7.28
CA THR A 147 -16.51 10.19 -8.08
C THR A 147 -15.26 10.74 -7.38
N ILE A 148 -14.37 11.38 -8.14
CA ILE A 148 -13.16 12.00 -7.58
C ILE A 148 -13.51 13.10 -6.56
N GLU A 149 -14.61 13.82 -6.77
CA GLU A 149 -15.09 14.89 -5.88
C GLU A 149 -15.64 14.33 -4.55
N GLU A 150 -16.41 13.24 -4.61
CA GLU A 150 -16.93 12.57 -3.41
C GLU A 150 -15.78 12.09 -2.52
N VAL A 151 -14.80 11.43 -3.13
CA VAL A 151 -13.61 10.92 -2.43
C VAL A 151 -12.74 12.07 -1.91
N ALA A 152 -12.58 13.15 -2.69
CA ALA A 152 -11.83 14.33 -2.24
C ALA A 152 -12.50 15.00 -1.03
N LYS A 153 -13.83 15.06 -0.99
CA LYS A 153 -14.60 15.57 0.14
C LYS A 153 -14.42 14.68 1.37
N ALA A 154 -14.58 13.37 1.23
CA ALA A 154 -14.43 12.41 2.34
C ALA A 154 -13.00 12.40 2.91
N SER A 155 -11.99 12.50 2.05
CA SER A 155 -10.59 12.57 2.47
C SER A 155 -10.24 13.85 3.24
N GLY A 156 -10.99 14.95 3.06
CA GLY A 156 -10.74 16.22 3.74
C GLY A 156 -9.29 16.71 3.57
N ALA A 157 -8.57 16.86 4.70
CA ALA A 157 -7.16 17.28 4.72
C ALA A 157 -6.16 16.13 4.49
N GLY A 158 -6.64 14.90 4.27
CA GLY A 158 -5.82 13.74 3.97
C GLY A 158 -5.00 13.89 2.70
N LYS A 159 -3.86 13.18 2.67
CA LYS A 159 -2.96 13.14 1.52
C LYS A 159 -3.53 12.22 0.43
N ARG A 160 -3.59 12.71 -0.80
CA ARG A 160 -4.34 12.09 -1.90
C ARG A 160 -3.49 11.97 -3.14
N TRP A 161 -3.51 10.78 -3.73
CA TRP A 161 -2.95 10.53 -5.05
C TRP A 161 -4.06 9.99 -5.95
N PHE A 162 -3.88 10.13 -7.25
CA PHE A 162 -4.81 9.59 -8.25
C PHE A 162 -4.08 8.66 -9.20
N GLN A 163 -4.62 7.46 -9.39
CA GLN A 163 -4.16 6.51 -10.39
C GLN A 163 -5.03 6.65 -11.63
N LEU A 164 -4.41 7.14 -12.70
CA LEU A 164 -5.01 7.22 -14.03
C LEU A 164 -4.87 5.87 -14.75
N TYR A 165 -5.98 5.31 -15.21
CA TYR A 165 -5.97 4.38 -16.34
C TYR A 165 -6.17 5.20 -17.61
N TRP A 166 -5.27 5.04 -18.57
CA TRP A 166 -5.42 5.73 -19.84
C TRP A 166 -6.67 5.22 -20.55
N PRO A 167 -7.55 6.11 -21.07
CA PRO A 167 -8.71 5.68 -21.83
C PRO A 167 -8.27 4.95 -23.10
N HIS A 168 -9.04 3.94 -23.50
CA HIS A 168 -8.79 3.14 -24.71
C HIS A 168 -9.40 3.81 -25.95
N ASP A 169 -9.26 5.13 -26.07
CA ASP A 169 -9.74 5.87 -27.24
C ASP A 169 -8.71 5.73 -28.38
N ASP A 170 -9.16 5.31 -29.56
CA ASP A 170 -8.32 5.13 -30.75
C ASP A 170 -7.65 6.46 -31.18
N GLU A 171 -8.26 7.62 -30.89
CA GLU A 171 -7.63 8.93 -31.14
C GLU A 171 -6.50 9.26 -30.15
N VAL A 172 -6.45 8.58 -28.99
CA VAL A 172 -5.50 8.84 -27.89
C VAL A 172 -4.70 7.58 -27.53
N THR A 173 -4.63 6.59 -28.42
CA THR A 173 -3.76 5.41 -28.29
C THR A 173 -2.31 5.80 -28.61
N VAL A 174 -1.77 6.66 -27.75
CA VAL A 174 -0.43 7.20 -27.85
C VAL A 174 0.52 6.40 -26.97
N SER A 175 1.78 6.35 -27.37
CA SER A 175 2.85 5.69 -26.60
C SER A 175 2.93 6.26 -25.17
N VAL A 176 3.42 5.46 -24.21
CA VAL A 176 3.60 5.92 -22.81
C VAL A 176 4.34 7.25 -22.71
N ARG A 177 5.29 7.50 -23.62
CA ARG A 177 6.01 8.77 -23.70
C ARG A 177 5.08 9.94 -24.01
N GLU A 178 4.24 9.81 -25.03
CA GLU A 178 3.26 10.83 -25.42
C GLU A 178 2.20 11.04 -24.33
N GLN A 179 1.81 9.97 -23.61
CA GLN A 179 0.95 10.08 -22.43
C GLN A 179 1.59 10.96 -21.35
N ILE A 180 2.88 10.75 -21.06
CA ILE A 180 3.64 11.56 -20.10
C ILE A 180 3.75 13.02 -20.56
N GLU A 181 3.99 13.26 -21.85
CA GLU A 181 4.04 14.61 -22.41
C GLU A 181 2.67 15.31 -22.31
N LEU A 182 1.56 14.59 -22.53
CA LEU A 182 0.22 15.14 -22.34
C LEU A 182 -0.08 15.43 -20.87
N LEU A 183 0.30 14.53 -19.96
CA LEU A 183 0.14 14.75 -18.52
C LEU A 183 0.91 16.00 -18.09
N ARG A 184 2.16 16.18 -18.51
CA ARG A 184 2.95 17.38 -18.20
C ARG A 184 2.34 18.69 -18.69
N LYS A 185 1.59 18.67 -19.79
CA LYS A 185 0.89 19.85 -20.30
C LYS A 185 -0.32 20.24 -19.43
N ASN A 186 -0.87 19.29 -18.68
CA ASN A 186 -2.14 19.45 -17.96
C ASN A 186 -2.00 19.22 -16.44
N TRP A 187 -0.80 18.93 -15.94
CA TRP A 187 -0.52 18.58 -14.56
C TRP A 187 0.90 19.02 -14.16
N ASP A 188 0.97 19.85 -13.11
CA ASP A 188 2.23 20.36 -12.57
C ASP A 188 2.82 19.47 -11.46
N GLY A 189 2.07 18.48 -10.99
CA GLY A 189 2.50 17.59 -9.92
C GLY A 189 3.38 16.43 -10.40
N PRO A 190 3.88 15.60 -9.46
CA PRO A 190 4.71 14.45 -9.81
C PRO A 190 3.92 13.43 -10.63
N ILE A 191 4.59 12.84 -11.62
CA ILE A 191 4.13 11.71 -12.41
C ILE A 191 4.88 10.46 -11.95
N ILE A 192 4.15 9.37 -11.72
CA ILE A 192 4.68 8.11 -11.24
C ILE A 192 4.18 6.98 -12.15
N LEU A 193 5.10 6.16 -12.67
CA LEU A 193 4.72 4.98 -13.48
C LEU A 193 4.59 3.74 -12.61
N LYS A 194 3.41 3.11 -12.60
CA LYS A 194 3.14 1.88 -11.86
C LYS A 194 3.16 0.67 -12.79
N GLY A 195 3.79 -0.41 -12.33
CA GLY A 195 3.84 -1.67 -13.09
C GLY A 195 5.24 -2.03 -13.61
N ILE A 196 6.26 -1.27 -13.22
CA ILE A 196 7.64 -1.53 -13.64
C ILE A 196 8.11 -2.84 -13.00
N GLN A 197 8.67 -3.74 -13.80
CA GLN A 197 9.28 -4.98 -13.34
C GLN A 197 10.72 -5.12 -13.84
N HIS A 198 11.09 -4.49 -14.96
CA HIS A 198 12.40 -4.67 -15.56
C HIS A 198 13.28 -3.41 -15.45
N PRO A 199 14.57 -3.52 -15.12
CA PRO A 199 15.50 -2.38 -15.03
C PRO A 199 15.54 -1.51 -16.29
N ALA A 200 15.52 -2.14 -17.47
CA ALA A 200 15.51 -1.40 -18.74
C ALA A 200 14.28 -0.48 -18.90
N ASP A 201 13.11 -0.90 -18.40
CA ASP A 201 11.91 -0.05 -18.45
C ASP A 201 11.95 1.04 -17.38
N ALA A 202 12.59 0.78 -16.23
CA ALA A 202 12.89 1.79 -15.24
C ALA A 202 13.81 2.89 -15.80
N LEU A 203 14.82 2.52 -16.61
CA LEU A 203 15.68 3.48 -17.31
C LEU A 203 14.93 4.30 -18.37
N LYS A 204 13.99 3.69 -19.11
CA LYS A 204 13.09 4.46 -19.99
C LYS A 204 12.22 5.45 -19.21
N ALA A 205 11.81 5.11 -17.98
CA ALA A 205 11.10 6.05 -17.11
C ALA A 205 11.98 7.25 -16.72
N VAL A 206 13.28 7.02 -16.46
CA VAL A 206 14.26 8.10 -16.25
C VAL A 206 14.33 9.00 -17.48
N GLU A 207 14.48 8.43 -18.67
CA GLU A 207 14.54 9.18 -19.94
C GLU A 207 13.26 9.98 -20.20
N ALA A 208 12.12 9.40 -19.86
CA ALA A 208 10.83 10.08 -19.94
C ALA A 208 10.70 11.21 -18.91
N GLY A 209 11.55 11.27 -17.88
CA GLY A 209 11.64 12.32 -16.86
C GLY A 209 10.48 12.33 -15.86
N VAL A 210 9.86 11.19 -15.60
CA VAL A 210 8.90 11.06 -14.49
C VAL A 210 9.63 11.21 -13.15
N GLN A 211 8.91 11.45 -12.06
CA GLN A 211 9.53 11.67 -10.74
C GLN A 211 9.75 10.37 -9.97
N GLY A 212 8.95 9.34 -10.27
CA GLY A 212 9.06 8.06 -9.59
C GLY A 212 8.44 6.89 -10.34
N ILE A 213 8.64 5.71 -9.77
CA ILE A 213 8.10 4.46 -10.27
C ILE A 213 7.58 3.60 -9.11
N ILE A 214 6.59 2.76 -9.38
CA ILE A 214 6.14 1.71 -8.47
C ILE A 214 6.48 0.36 -9.09
N VAL A 215 7.41 -0.37 -8.46
CA VAL A 215 7.72 -1.76 -8.80
C VAL A 215 6.55 -2.64 -8.39
N SER A 216 5.82 -3.16 -9.37
CA SER A 216 4.56 -3.88 -9.16
C SER A 216 4.26 -4.79 -10.34
N ASN A 217 3.70 -5.98 -10.08
CA ASN A 217 3.06 -6.83 -11.09
C ASN A 217 1.53 -6.89 -10.89
N HIS A 218 0.97 -5.83 -10.30
CA HIS A 218 -0.46 -5.71 -10.01
C HIS A 218 -0.97 -6.85 -9.11
N GLY A 219 -0.13 -7.32 -8.18
CA GLY A 219 -0.48 -8.39 -7.26
C GLY A 219 -0.71 -9.75 -7.95
N GLY A 220 -0.08 -10.00 -9.10
CA GLY A 220 -0.19 -11.24 -9.88
C GLY A 220 -1.53 -11.39 -10.61
N ARG A 221 -2.20 -10.28 -10.95
CA ARG A 221 -3.53 -10.26 -11.57
C ARG A 221 -3.52 -10.02 -13.09
N GLN A 222 -2.36 -9.80 -13.68
CA GLN A 222 -2.22 -9.42 -15.09
C GLN A 222 -1.49 -10.52 -15.88
N LEU A 223 -0.15 -10.58 -15.78
CA LEU A 223 0.65 -11.63 -16.42
C LEU A 223 0.94 -12.76 -15.42
N ASP A 224 0.41 -13.95 -15.70
CA ASP A 224 0.77 -15.15 -14.94
C ASP A 224 2.02 -15.85 -15.51
N GLY A 225 2.76 -16.55 -14.67
CA GLY A 225 4.09 -17.09 -14.99
C GLY A 225 5.23 -16.07 -14.91
N ALA A 226 4.95 -14.87 -14.40
CA ALA A 226 5.94 -13.81 -14.20
C ALA A 226 6.71 -13.98 -12.88
N ILE A 227 7.87 -13.32 -12.81
CA ILE A 227 8.69 -13.27 -11.60
C ILE A 227 7.97 -12.53 -10.45
N GLY A 228 8.31 -12.89 -9.20
CA GLY A 228 7.84 -12.17 -8.02
C GLY A 228 8.36 -10.74 -7.99
N SER A 229 7.48 -9.76 -7.76
CA SER A 229 7.79 -8.32 -7.86
C SER A 229 8.96 -7.90 -6.96
N LEU A 230 9.03 -8.42 -5.73
CA LEU A 230 10.11 -8.08 -4.80
C LEU A 230 11.49 -8.54 -5.29
N THR A 231 11.55 -9.61 -6.09
CA THR A 231 12.82 -10.08 -6.67
C THR A 231 13.43 -9.04 -7.59
N MET A 232 12.59 -8.28 -8.31
CA MET A 232 13.04 -7.24 -9.23
C MET A 232 13.30 -5.89 -8.55
N LEU A 233 12.81 -5.67 -7.33
CA LEU A 233 12.98 -4.41 -6.62
C LEU A 233 14.45 -3.95 -6.53
N PRO A 234 15.40 -4.74 -6.00
CA PRO A 234 16.80 -4.28 -5.90
C PRO A 234 17.43 -3.99 -7.26
N GLU A 235 17.17 -4.82 -8.28
CA GLU A 235 17.67 -4.62 -9.64
C GLU A 235 17.18 -3.29 -10.25
N VAL A 236 15.90 -2.96 -10.01
CA VAL A 236 15.32 -1.69 -10.46
C VAL A 236 15.89 -0.51 -9.69
N VAL A 237 16.05 -0.62 -8.37
CA VAL A 237 16.65 0.41 -7.52
C VAL A 237 18.08 0.71 -7.98
N ASP A 238 18.89 -0.33 -8.19
CA ASP A 238 20.29 -0.19 -8.60
C ASP A 238 20.40 0.49 -9.99
N ALA A 239 19.52 0.14 -10.92
CA ALA A 239 19.54 0.72 -12.26
C ALA A 239 19.20 2.21 -12.29
N VAL A 240 18.24 2.66 -11.48
CA VAL A 240 17.79 4.06 -11.49
C VAL A 240 18.59 4.94 -10.54
N GLY A 241 19.17 4.36 -9.48
CA GLY A 241 19.88 5.08 -8.43
C GLY A 241 19.02 6.22 -7.85
N ASP A 242 19.62 7.39 -7.66
CA ASP A 242 18.94 8.57 -7.11
C ASP A 242 18.08 9.35 -8.14
N LYS A 243 18.00 8.86 -9.39
CA LYS A 243 17.29 9.59 -10.47
C LYS A 243 15.76 9.52 -10.33
N LEU A 244 15.24 8.49 -9.65
CA LEU A 244 13.81 8.28 -9.44
C LEU A 244 13.51 7.88 -8.00
N THR A 245 12.37 8.33 -7.48
CA THR A 245 11.82 7.77 -6.25
C THR A 245 11.18 6.42 -6.55
N VAL A 246 11.68 5.35 -5.94
CA VAL A 246 11.16 3.98 -6.13
C VAL A 246 10.21 3.61 -5.00
N LEU A 247 9.00 3.19 -5.36
CA LEU A 247 7.99 2.63 -4.45
C LEU A 247 7.77 1.15 -4.79
N PHE A 248 7.17 0.40 -3.86
CA PHE A 248 6.94 -1.03 -4.03
C PHE A 248 5.48 -1.43 -3.78
N ASP A 249 4.99 -2.39 -4.57
CA ASP A 249 3.69 -3.06 -4.40
C ASP A 249 3.81 -4.52 -4.87
N SER A 250 2.80 -5.33 -4.55
CA SER A 250 2.59 -6.74 -4.89
C SER A 250 3.19 -7.70 -3.89
N GLY A 251 2.29 -8.35 -3.14
CA GLY A 251 2.62 -9.46 -2.27
C GLY A 251 2.75 -9.10 -0.79
N THR A 252 2.90 -7.84 -0.39
CA THR A 252 3.03 -7.42 1.02
C THR A 252 1.84 -7.90 1.87
N ARG A 253 2.10 -8.47 3.05
CA ARG A 253 1.08 -8.92 4.02
C ARG A 253 1.35 -8.49 5.45
N THR A 254 2.61 -8.24 5.82
CA THR A 254 3.00 -8.01 7.22
C THR A 254 3.96 -6.83 7.36
N GLY A 255 4.15 -6.35 8.59
CA GLY A 255 5.20 -5.37 8.92
C GLY A 255 6.60 -5.83 8.53
N VAL A 256 6.88 -7.14 8.60
CA VAL A 256 8.18 -7.71 8.18
C VAL A 256 8.37 -7.61 6.67
N ASP A 257 7.30 -7.82 5.89
CA ASP A 257 7.34 -7.64 4.44
C ASP A 257 7.64 -6.18 4.09
N ILE A 258 6.98 -5.24 4.75
CA ILE A 258 7.23 -3.80 4.59
C ILE A 258 8.71 -3.48 4.85
N ILE A 259 9.25 -3.90 6.00
CA ILE A 259 10.66 -3.64 6.36
C ILE A 259 11.61 -4.22 5.31
N LYS A 260 11.33 -5.41 4.76
CA LYS A 260 12.16 -6.01 3.71
C LYS A 260 12.15 -5.16 2.43
N ALA A 261 10.98 -4.73 1.96
CA ALA A 261 10.89 -3.87 0.78
C ALA A 261 11.64 -2.54 0.98
N LEU A 262 11.50 -1.90 2.14
CA LEU A 262 12.23 -0.68 2.47
C LEU A 262 13.76 -0.92 2.52
N SER A 263 14.17 -2.05 3.10
CA SER A 263 15.59 -2.43 3.19
C SER A 263 16.21 -2.76 1.82
N LEU A 264 15.39 -3.12 0.83
CA LEU A 264 15.79 -3.37 -0.55
C LEU A 264 15.71 -2.11 -1.43
N GLY A 265 15.48 -0.94 -0.82
CA GLY A 265 15.61 0.36 -1.50
C GLY A 265 14.31 1.05 -1.88
N ALA A 266 13.14 0.44 -1.62
CA ALA A 266 11.88 1.17 -1.76
C ALA A 266 11.81 2.32 -0.74
N LYS A 267 11.32 3.49 -1.18
CA LYS A 267 11.04 4.63 -0.29
C LYS A 267 9.69 4.51 0.41
N ALA A 268 8.72 3.86 -0.23
CA ALA A 268 7.43 3.57 0.36
C ALA A 268 6.80 2.30 -0.23
N VAL A 269 5.83 1.73 0.48
CA VAL A 269 5.15 0.49 0.12
C VAL A 269 3.65 0.73 0.01
N CYS A 270 3.07 0.41 -1.14
CA CYS A 270 1.63 0.42 -1.33
C CYS A 270 1.03 -0.92 -0.88
N ILE A 271 -0.01 -0.87 -0.05
CA ILE A 271 -0.70 -2.05 0.50
C ILE A 271 -1.97 -2.29 -0.30
N GLY A 272 -2.22 -3.51 -0.75
CA GLY A 272 -3.40 -3.89 -1.52
C GLY A 272 -4.37 -4.76 -0.72
N ARG A 273 -4.47 -6.04 -1.08
CA ARG A 273 -5.45 -6.99 -0.53
C ARG A 273 -5.71 -6.93 1.00
N PRO A 274 -4.72 -6.78 1.90
CA PRO A 274 -4.98 -6.77 3.35
C PRO A 274 -6.06 -5.78 3.80
N TRP A 275 -5.98 -4.51 3.39
CA TRP A 275 -6.99 -3.53 3.80
C TRP A 275 -8.34 -3.75 3.08
N VAL A 276 -8.32 -4.31 1.86
CA VAL A 276 -9.55 -4.67 1.14
C VAL A 276 -10.26 -5.84 1.82
N TYR A 277 -9.52 -6.79 2.37
CA TYR A 277 -10.08 -7.86 3.21
C TYR A 277 -10.70 -7.29 4.49
N GLY A 278 -10.04 -6.32 5.13
CA GLY A 278 -10.61 -5.57 6.26
C GLY A 278 -11.94 -4.90 5.89
N LEU A 279 -11.97 -4.18 4.76
CA LEU A 279 -13.18 -3.54 4.22
C LEU A 279 -14.28 -4.56 3.90
N GLY A 280 -13.93 -5.72 3.34
CA GLY A 280 -14.88 -6.79 3.03
C GLY A 280 -15.46 -7.47 4.27
N ILE A 281 -14.68 -7.62 5.35
CA ILE A 281 -15.15 -8.11 6.65
C ILE A 281 -16.17 -7.12 7.25
N ALA A 282 -15.92 -5.82 7.11
CA ALA A 282 -16.84 -4.75 7.55
C ALA A 282 -18.21 -4.79 6.85
N GLY A 283 -18.23 -5.23 5.59
CA GLY A 283 -19.42 -5.17 4.72
C GLY A 283 -20.52 -6.14 5.13
N ASN A 284 -20.24 -7.04 6.06
CA ASN A 284 -21.19 -7.99 6.60
C ASN A 284 -21.51 -7.65 8.05
N GLY A 285 -22.28 -6.56 8.22
CA GLY A 285 -22.67 -6.02 9.52
C GLY A 285 -23.41 -7.00 10.44
N GLU A 286 -23.91 -8.13 9.93
CA GLU A 286 -24.52 -9.20 10.72
C GLU A 286 -23.47 -10.08 11.45
N ALA A 287 -22.24 -10.17 10.95
CA ALA A 287 -21.18 -10.98 11.54
C ALA A 287 -20.35 -10.26 12.62
N TYR A 288 -20.30 -8.91 12.59
CA TYR A 288 -19.49 -8.09 13.50
C TYR A 288 -20.21 -6.79 13.92
N PRO A 289 -21.31 -6.88 14.68
CA PRO A 289 -22.06 -5.70 15.11
C PRO A 289 -21.18 -4.76 15.96
N GLY A 290 -21.02 -3.52 15.50
CA GLY A 290 -20.38 -2.42 16.25
C GLY A 290 -18.89 -2.15 15.96
N ALA A 291 -18.26 -2.88 15.03
CA ALA A 291 -16.90 -2.53 14.57
C ALA A 291 -16.96 -1.39 13.55
N SER A 292 -16.21 -0.30 13.78
CA SER A 292 -16.08 0.76 12.79
C SER A 292 -15.19 0.29 11.63
N VAL A 293 -15.37 0.85 10.42
CA VAL A 293 -14.47 0.53 9.29
C VAL A 293 -13.00 0.88 9.63
N SER A 294 -12.77 1.83 10.54
CA SER A 294 -11.46 2.19 11.09
C SER A 294 -10.82 1.05 11.90
N ASP A 295 -11.59 0.35 12.76
CA ASP A 295 -11.12 -0.82 13.53
C ASP A 295 -10.73 -2.02 12.64
N LEU A 296 -11.11 -2.00 11.37
CA LEU A 296 -11.00 -3.12 10.44
C LEU A 296 -9.92 -2.89 9.36
N ILE A 297 -9.47 -1.64 9.19
CA ILE A 297 -8.46 -1.23 8.21
C ILE A 297 -7.11 -0.86 8.88
N THR A 298 -7.10 -0.53 10.18
CA THR A 298 -5.90 -0.16 10.96
C THR A 298 -5.14 -1.35 11.55
#